data_AF-A0A956F1I1-F1
#
_entry.id   AF-A0A956F1I1-F1
#
_cell.length_a   1.000
_cell.length_b   1.000
_cell.length_c   1.000
_cell.angle_alpha   90.00
_cell.angle_beta   90.00
_cell.angle_gamma   90.00
#
_symmetry.space_group_name_H-M   'P 1'
#
loop_
_entity.id
_entity.type
_entity.pdbx_description
1 polymer ?
#
loop_
_entity_poly.entity_id
_entity_poly.type
_entity_poly.pdbx_seq_one_letter_code
_entity_poly.pdbx_strand_id
1 'polypeptide(L)'
;FGAILQHHMERIADHAEALMEKADAGAALFELLHTMARESHKKKDFIHALGGYPTGEVKTAKKRFVAAFDALVKRAQRAKELRADVTAEDVIMLSKSVFSSGEQDEATRTRRLGVLFDGLRATASAVKAAKRAAKTRGC
;
A
#
# COMPACT_ATOMS: atom_id res chain seq x y z
N PHE A 1 3.94 -8.99 -23.28
CA PHE A 1 3.27 -8.18 -22.24
C PHE A 1 3.36 -8.79 -20.85
N GLY A 2 2.97 -10.06 -20.64
CA GLY A 2 3.02 -10.72 -19.33
C GLY A 2 4.37 -10.66 -18.60
N ALA A 3 5.49 -10.94 -19.30
CA ALA A 3 6.82 -10.97 -18.68
C ALA A 3 7.30 -9.59 -18.14
N ILE A 4 6.99 -8.49 -18.83
CA ILE A 4 7.34 -7.13 -18.36
C ILE A 4 6.54 -6.79 -17.10
N LEU A 5 5.26 -7.14 -17.09
CA LEU A 5 4.37 -6.89 -15.95
C LEU A 5 4.75 -7.74 -14.74
N GLN A 6 5.09 -9.00 -14.97
CA GLN A 6 5.62 -9.90 -13.95
C GLN A 6 6.91 -9.36 -13.35
N HIS A 7 7.92 -9.07 -14.18
CA HIS A 7 9.20 -8.52 -13.72
C HIS A 7 8.99 -7.24 -12.88
N HIS A 8 8.00 -6.44 -13.27
CA HIS A 8 7.66 -5.24 -12.53
C HIS A 8 7.02 -5.54 -11.16
N MET A 9 6.09 -6.49 -11.09
CA MET A 9 5.49 -6.94 -9.83
C MET A 9 6.53 -7.62 -8.92
N GLU A 10 7.45 -8.39 -9.47
CA GLU A 10 8.56 -9.01 -8.75
C GLU A 10 9.47 -7.96 -8.13
N ARG A 11 9.90 -6.96 -8.90
CA ARG A 11 10.71 -5.85 -8.37
C ARG A 11 10.05 -5.11 -7.21
N ILE A 12 8.73 -4.93 -7.26
CA ILE A 12 8.00 -4.25 -6.18
C ILE A 12 7.83 -5.18 -4.98
N ALA A 13 7.65 -6.48 -5.19
CA ALA A 13 7.66 -7.46 -4.11
C ALA A 13 9.04 -7.50 -3.41
N ASP A 14 10.14 -7.56 -4.17
CA ASP A 14 11.50 -7.53 -3.65
C ASP A 14 11.75 -6.24 -2.84
N HIS A 15 11.27 -5.10 -3.33
CA HIS A 15 11.40 -3.83 -2.63
C HIS A 15 10.59 -3.80 -1.33
N ALA A 16 9.35 -4.32 -1.34
CA ALA A 16 8.53 -4.43 -0.14
C ALA A 16 9.18 -5.32 0.92
N GLU A 17 9.81 -6.43 0.51
CA GLU A 17 10.55 -7.31 1.40
C GLU A 17 11.80 -6.64 1.97
N ALA A 18 12.59 -5.95 1.14
CA ALA A 18 13.78 -5.23 1.61
C ALA A 18 13.44 -4.13 2.64
N LEU A 19 12.27 -3.51 2.50
CA LEU A 19 11.78 -2.49 3.43
C LEU A 19 11.39 -3.04 4.81
N MET A 20 11.21 -4.36 4.95
CA MET A 20 10.98 -4.99 6.25
C MET A 20 12.17 -4.83 7.21
N GLU A 21 13.38 -4.65 6.69
CA GLU A 21 14.61 -4.50 7.49
C GLU A 21 14.81 -3.08 8.04
N LYS A 22 14.06 -2.08 7.55
CA LYS A 22 14.18 -0.70 8.05
C LYS A 22 13.60 -0.57 9.45
N ALA A 23 14.24 0.20 10.33
CA ALA A 23 13.81 0.35 11.72
C ALA A 23 12.39 0.97 11.86
N ASP A 24 12.09 2.00 11.07
CA ASP A 24 10.80 2.70 11.06
C ASP A 24 9.86 2.07 10.01
N ALA A 25 8.78 1.45 10.49
CA ALA A 25 7.87 0.68 9.64
C ALA A 25 6.89 1.60 8.86
N GLY A 26 6.49 2.72 9.44
CA GLY A 26 5.65 3.73 8.84
C GLY A 26 6.37 4.45 7.70
N ALA A 27 7.62 4.84 7.91
CA ALA A 27 8.48 5.40 6.87
C ALA A 27 8.74 4.39 5.74
N ALA A 28 8.96 3.11 6.10
CA ALA A 28 9.12 2.04 5.11
C ALA A 28 7.87 1.85 4.23
N LEU A 29 6.67 1.83 4.84
CA LEU A 29 5.42 1.77 4.09
C LEU A 29 5.22 3.00 3.20
N PHE A 30 5.60 4.18 3.69
CA PHE A 30 5.55 5.43 2.93
C PHE A 30 6.42 5.40 1.69
N GLU A 31 7.66 4.93 1.84
CA GLU A 31 8.60 4.76 0.75
C GLU A 31 8.08 3.79 -0.31
N LEU A 32 7.51 2.65 0.11
CA LEU A 32 6.94 1.68 -0.81
C LEU A 32 5.82 2.29 -1.67
N LEU A 33 4.88 3.01 -1.05
CA LEU A 33 3.78 3.64 -1.78
C LEU A 33 4.26 4.78 -2.70
N HIS A 34 5.29 5.53 -2.31
CA HIS A 34 5.91 6.52 -3.20
C HIS A 34 6.56 5.85 -4.42
N THR A 35 7.26 4.72 -4.22
CA THR A 35 7.80 3.92 -5.31
C THR A 35 6.70 3.42 -6.26
N MET A 36 5.59 2.90 -5.72
CA MET A 36 4.43 2.50 -6.53
C MET A 36 3.80 3.68 -7.30
N ALA A 37 3.81 4.88 -6.73
CA ALA A 37 3.30 6.09 -7.38
C ALA A 37 4.13 6.50 -8.61
N ARG A 38 5.45 6.43 -8.49
CA ARG A 38 6.38 6.73 -9.59
C ARG A 38 6.25 5.71 -10.71
N GLU A 39 6.09 4.44 -10.35
CA GLU A 39 5.96 3.35 -11.32
C GLU A 39 4.60 3.32 -12.02
N SER A 40 3.52 3.67 -11.32
CA SER A 40 2.18 3.77 -11.90
C SER A 40 2.06 4.85 -12.98
N HIS A 41 2.89 5.90 -12.94
CA HIS A 41 2.94 6.89 -14.02
C HIS A 41 3.48 6.29 -15.31
N LYS A 42 4.53 5.49 -15.19
CA LYS A 42 5.29 4.95 -16.33
C LYS A 42 4.54 3.81 -17.02
N LYS A 43 3.67 3.11 -16.29
CA LYS A 43 3.08 1.84 -16.74
C LYS A 43 1.62 1.70 -16.30
N LYS A 44 0.67 2.00 -17.20
CA LYS A 44 -0.77 1.76 -16.96
C LYS A 44 -1.07 0.29 -16.62
N ASP A 45 -0.29 -0.63 -17.17
CA ASP A 45 -0.36 -2.07 -16.87
C ASP A 45 -0.11 -2.39 -15.39
N PHE A 46 0.69 -1.59 -14.69
CA PHE A 46 0.92 -1.77 -13.25
C PHE A 46 -0.35 -1.48 -12.43
N ILE A 47 -1.04 -0.38 -12.72
CA ILE A 47 -2.33 -0.04 -12.09
C ILE A 47 -3.34 -1.17 -12.35
N HIS A 48 -3.35 -1.71 -13.58
CA HIS A 48 -4.20 -2.83 -13.92
C HIS A 48 -3.84 -4.10 -13.14
N ALA A 49 -2.56 -4.44 -12.95
CA ALA A 49 -2.17 -5.61 -12.17
C ALA A 49 -2.58 -5.52 -10.69
N LEU A 50 -2.48 -4.32 -10.09
CA LEU A 50 -2.92 -4.10 -8.70
C LEU A 50 -4.42 -4.41 -8.53
N GLY A 51 -5.26 -3.94 -9.46
CA GLY A 51 -6.71 -4.09 -9.38
C GLY A 51 -7.34 -5.26 -10.13
N GLY A 52 -6.60 -5.91 -11.02
CA GLY A 52 -7.12 -6.94 -11.92
C GLY A 52 -6.94 -8.37 -11.40
N TYR A 53 -7.39 -9.33 -12.19
CA TYR A 53 -7.19 -10.77 -11.99
C TYR A 53 -6.09 -11.29 -12.93
N PRO A 54 -4.80 -11.10 -12.58
CA PRO A 54 -3.71 -11.59 -13.42
C PRO A 54 -3.70 -13.12 -13.49
N THR A 55 -3.20 -13.65 -14.59
CA THR A 55 -2.99 -15.09 -14.81
C THR A 55 -1.50 -15.45 -14.72
N GLY A 56 -1.21 -16.73 -14.51
CA GLY A 56 0.16 -17.27 -14.52
C GLY A 56 1.10 -16.61 -13.51
N GLU A 57 2.33 -16.33 -13.94
CA GLU A 57 3.43 -15.85 -13.09
C GLU A 57 3.16 -14.48 -12.47
N VAL A 58 2.40 -13.61 -13.16
CA VAL A 58 1.96 -12.30 -12.62
C VAL A 58 1.10 -12.48 -11.37
N LYS A 59 0.29 -13.55 -11.30
CA LYS A 59 -0.53 -13.87 -10.11
C LYS A 59 0.35 -14.22 -8.91
N THR A 60 1.42 -14.98 -9.14
CA THR A 60 2.38 -15.37 -8.09
C THR A 60 3.12 -14.14 -7.57
N ALA A 61 3.66 -13.30 -8.46
CA ALA A 61 4.32 -12.05 -8.09
C ALA A 61 3.37 -11.10 -7.33
N LYS A 62 2.12 -10.97 -7.77
CA LYS A 62 1.09 -10.19 -7.06
C LYS A 62 0.83 -10.71 -5.65
N LYS A 63 0.69 -12.03 -5.47
CA LYS A 63 0.48 -12.63 -4.14
C LYS A 63 1.66 -12.35 -3.21
N ARG A 64 2.89 -12.49 -3.71
CA ARG A 64 4.11 -12.18 -2.95
C ARG A 64 4.14 -10.71 -2.52
N PHE A 65 3.88 -9.79 -3.44
CA PHE A 65 3.75 -8.37 -3.14
C PHE A 65 2.68 -8.10 -2.07
N VAL A 66 1.46 -8.64 -2.22
CA VAL A 66 0.37 -8.43 -1.25
C VAL A 66 0.74 -8.96 0.13
N ALA A 67 1.42 -10.11 0.22
CA ALA A 67 1.88 -10.67 1.48
C ALA A 67 2.94 -9.79 2.16
N ALA A 68 3.95 -9.32 1.41
CA ALA A 68 4.97 -8.41 1.94
C ALA A 68 4.37 -7.06 2.36
N PHE A 69 3.44 -6.53 1.58
CA PHE A 69 2.72 -5.30 1.89
C PHE A 69 1.89 -5.43 3.17
N ASP A 70 1.14 -6.53 3.32
CA ASP A 70 0.39 -6.83 4.54
C ASP A 70 1.28 -6.98 5.77
N ALA A 71 2.47 -7.57 5.62
CA ALA A 71 3.45 -7.65 6.69
C ALA A 71 3.94 -6.27 7.14
N LEU A 72 4.23 -5.35 6.21
CA LEU A 72 4.59 -3.96 6.49
C LEU A 72 3.46 -3.21 7.20
N VAL A 73 2.22 -3.34 6.72
CA VAL A 73 1.03 -2.71 7.34
C VAL A 73 0.87 -3.18 8.77
N LYS A 74 0.88 -4.50 9.01
CA LYS A 74 0.76 -5.07 10.35
C LYS A 74 1.91 -4.62 11.25
N ARG A 75 3.13 -4.47 10.71
CA ARG A 75 4.29 -3.98 11.45
C ARG A 75 4.12 -2.52 11.86
N ALA A 76 3.72 -1.65 10.95
CA ALA A 76 3.42 -0.24 11.24
C ALA A 76 2.27 -0.07 12.24
N GLN A 77 1.25 -0.93 12.19
CA GLN A 77 0.18 -0.97 13.19
C GLN A 77 0.68 -1.39 14.58
N ARG A 78 1.55 -2.42 14.67
CA ARG A 78 2.18 -2.82 15.95
C ARG A 78 3.05 -1.70 16.54
N ALA A 79 3.72 -0.93 15.69
CA ALA A 79 4.48 0.26 16.07
C ALA A 79 3.59 1.47 16.42
N LYS A 80 2.27 1.37 16.21
CA LYS A 80 1.29 2.46 16.38
C LYS A 80 1.58 3.67 15.47
N GLU A 81 2.17 3.43 14.31
CA GLU A 81 2.40 4.45 13.27
C GLU A 81 1.23 4.50 12.28
N LEU A 82 0.52 3.38 12.12
CA LEU A 82 -0.68 3.25 11.28
C LEU A 82 -1.91 2.93 12.14
N ARG A 83 -3.07 3.49 11.79
CA ARG A 83 -4.34 3.18 12.46
C ARG A 83 -4.68 1.68 12.35
N ALA A 84 -5.25 1.11 13.41
CA ALA A 84 -5.43 -0.34 13.53
C ALA A 84 -6.66 -0.89 12.77
N ASP A 85 -7.53 -0.03 12.28
CA ASP A 85 -8.80 -0.37 11.61
C ASP A 85 -8.71 -0.37 10.09
N VAL A 86 -7.52 -0.13 9.51
CA VAL A 86 -7.30 -0.25 8.06
C VAL A 86 -6.61 -1.56 7.73
N THR A 87 -6.98 -2.15 6.60
CA THR A 87 -6.36 -3.37 6.06
C THR A 87 -5.34 -3.04 4.97
N ALA A 88 -4.47 -3.99 4.66
CA ALA A 88 -3.56 -3.89 3.52
C ALA A 88 -4.30 -3.64 2.19
N GLU A 89 -5.46 -4.27 2.01
CA GLU A 89 -6.32 -4.10 0.86
C GLU A 89 -6.87 -2.67 0.76
N ASP A 90 -7.36 -2.10 1.87
CA ASP A 90 -7.82 -0.70 1.92
C ASP A 90 -6.73 0.25 1.44
N VAL A 91 -5.50 0.08 1.95
CA VAL A 91 -4.37 0.94 1.60
C VAL A 91 -3.99 0.78 0.13
N ILE A 92 -3.96 -0.44 -0.41
CA ILE A 92 -3.70 -0.69 -1.83
C ILE A 92 -4.78 -0.03 -2.71
N MET A 93 -6.05 -0.17 -2.35
CA MET A 93 -7.18 0.36 -3.13
C MET A 93 -7.26 1.89 -3.09
N LEU A 94 -7.05 2.50 -1.93
CA LEU A 94 -6.95 3.95 -1.79
C LEU A 94 -5.75 4.51 -2.56
N SER A 95 -4.60 3.83 -2.52
CA SER A 95 -3.43 4.25 -3.30
C SER A 95 -3.70 4.16 -4.81
N LYS A 96 -4.38 3.08 -5.25
CA LYS A 96 -4.80 2.91 -6.64
C LYS A 96 -5.70 4.04 -7.12
N SER A 97 -6.61 4.57 -6.30
CA SER A 97 -7.44 5.71 -6.70
C SER A 97 -6.62 6.97 -6.95
N VAL A 98 -5.56 7.20 -6.15
CA VAL A 98 -4.62 8.30 -6.40
C VAL A 98 -3.89 8.08 -7.72
N PHE A 99 -3.42 6.85 -7.98
CA PHE A 99 -2.67 6.52 -9.21
C PHE A 99 -3.53 6.59 -10.49
N SER A 100 -4.82 6.31 -10.38
CA SER A 100 -5.74 6.22 -11.53
C SER A 100 -6.37 7.57 -11.91
N SER A 101 -6.08 8.64 -11.17
CA SER A 101 -6.73 9.95 -11.31
C SER A 101 -6.21 10.76 -12.52
N GLY A 102 -6.33 10.25 -13.74
CA GLY A 102 -5.95 10.98 -14.97
C GLY A 102 -4.46 11.35 -15.05
N GLU A 103 -4.09 12.20 -16.01
CA GLU A 103 -2.72 12.74 -16.06
C GLU A 103 -2.50 13.73 -14.92
N GLN A 104 -1.46 13.48 -14.14
CA GLN A 104 -1.04 14.32 -13.03
C GLN A 104 0.48 14.38 -12.99
N ASP A 105 1.00 15.59 -12.77
CA ASP A 105 2.41 15.77 -12.45
C ASP A 105 2.82 15.03 -11.15
N GLU A 106 4.12 14.77 -11.02
CA GLU A 106 4.69 14.06 -9.88
C GLU A 106 4.36 14.76 -8.55
N ALA A 107 4.45 16.09 -8.51
CA ALA A 107 4.21 16.88 -7.31
C ALA A 107 2.77 16.73 -6.77
N THR A 108 1.77 16.74 -7.65
CA THR A 108 0.35 16.57 -7.32
C THR A 108 0.08 15.17 -6.80
N ARG A 109 0.66 14.15 -7.43
CA ARG A 109 0.54 12.76 -6.99
C ARG A 109 1.16 12.54 -5.62
N THR A 110 2.39 13.02 -5.43
CA THR A 110 3.10 12.95 -4.14
C THR A 110 2.32 13.67 -3.04
N ARG A 111 1.78 14.87 -3.32
CA ARG A 111 0.94 15.60 -2.37
C ARG A 111 -0.32 14.82 -2.00
N ARG A 112 -1.04 14.24 -2.96
CA ARG A 112 -2.26 13.45 -2.72
C ARG A 112 -1.98 12.18 -1.92
N LEU A 113 -0.86 11.51 -2.20
CA LEU A 113 -0.40 10.40 -1.37
C LEU A 113 -0.10 10.85 0.06
N GLY A 114 0.57 12.00 0.24
CA GLY A 114 0.81 12.56 1.57
C GLY A 114 -0.48 12.74 2.37
N VAL A 115 -1.51 13.34 1.76
CA VAL A 115 -2.84 13.50 2.38
C VAL A 115 -3.47 12.16 2.77
N LEU A 116 -3.42 11.17 1.87
CA LEU A 116 -3.92 9.82 2.14
C LEU A 116 -3.20 9.23 3.35
N PHE A 117 -1.87 9.33 3.39
CA PHE A 117 -1.06 8.82 4.49
C PHE A 117 -1.33 9.49 5.82
N ASP A 118 -1.46 10.81 5.84
CA ASP A 118 -1.80 11.54 7.06
C ASP A 118 -3.15 11.08 7.63
N GLY A 119 -4.11 10.69 6.76
CA GLY A 119 -5.37 10.08 7.18
C GLY A 119 -5.26 8.62 7.67
N LEU A 120 -4.19 7.90 7.30
CA LEU A 120 -3.90 6.54 7.76
C LEU A 120 -3.05 6.50 9.04
N ARG A 121 -2.38 7.60 9.40
CA ARG A 121 -1.58 7.68 10.62
C ARG A 121 -2.45 7.42 11.85
N ALA A 122 -1.86 6.75 12.83
CA ALA A 122 -2.54 6.51 14.10
C ALA A 122 -2.76 7.84 14.84
N THR A 123 -3.96 8.41 14.72
CA THR A 123 -4.35 9.57 15.54
C THR A 123 -4.98 9.08 16.84
N ALA A 124 -4.78 9.82 17.94
CA ALA A 124 -5.36 9.48 19.24
C ALA A 124 -6.91 9.37 19.19
N SER A 125 -7.55 10.04 18.23
CA SER A 125 -8.99 9.96 17.97
C SER A 125 -9.39 8.64 17.29
N ALA A 126 -8.67 8.23 16.24
CA ALA A 126 -8.93 6.97 15.53
C ALA A 126 -8.70 5.74 16.43
N VAL A 127 -7.69 5.78 17.30
CA VAL A 127 -7.42 4.73 18.30
C VAL A 127 -8.60 4.57 19.28
N LYS A 128 -9.22 5.68 19.70
CA LYS A 128 -10.42 5.65 20.56
C LYS A 128 -11.64 5.10 19.83
N ALA A 129 -11.84 5.43 18.55
CA ALA A 129 -12.95 4.94 17.74
C ALA A 129 -12.86 3.42 17.51
N ALA A 130 -11.69 2.91 17.14
CA ALA A 130 -11.45 1.47 16.96
C ALA A 130 -11.71 0.68 18.27
N LYS A 131 -11.25 1.22 19.41
CA LYS A 131 -11.48 0.61 20.73
C LYS A 131 -12.96 0.57 21.13
N ARG A 132 -13.75 1.56 20.71
CA ARG A 132 -15.21 1.58 20.91
C ARG A 132 -15.92 0.56 20.02
N ALA A 133 -15.54 0.45 18.75
CA ALA A 133 -16.13 -0.50 17.80
C ALA A 133 -15.82 -1.97 18.15
N ALA A 134 -14.64 -2.26 18.72
CA ALA A 134 -14.30 -3.59 19.20
C ALA A 134 -15.11 -4.00 20.45
N LYS A 135 -15.44 -3.03 21.32
CA LYS A 135 -16.23 -3.26 22.54
C LYS A 135 -17.71 -3.56 22.24
N THR A 136 -18.26 -3.01 21.16
CA THR A 136 -19.67 -3.24 20.78
C THR A 136 -19.91 -4.55 20.01
N ARG A 137 -18.86 -5.25 19.54
CA ARG A 137 -18.98 -6.55 18.85
C ARG A 137 -18.80 -7.77 19.77
N GLY A 138 -18.50 -7.56 21.05
CA GLY A 138 -18.23 -8.60 22.04
C GLY A 138 -19.28 -8.70 23.16
N CYS A 139 -20.44 -8.05 23.01
CA CYS A 139 -21.60 -8.16 23.91
C CYS A 139 -22.76 -8.82 23.18
#